data_AF-A0A937PTN8-F1
#
_entry.id   AF-A0A937PTN8-F1
#
_cell.length_a   1.000
_cell.length_b   1.000
_cell.length_c   1.000
_cell.angle_alpha   90.00
_cell.angle_beta   90.00
_cell.angle_gamma   90.00
#
_symmetry.space_group_name_H-M   'P 1'
#
loop_
_entity.id
_entity.type
_entity.pdbx_description
1 polymer ?
#
loop_
_entity_poly.entity_id
_entity_poly.type
_entity_poly.pdbx_seq_one_letter_code
_entity_poly.pdbx_strand_id
1 'polypeptide(L)'
;VEATGTVPTGAWSHLVGVLAADGKIKIYVNGAPAATAVDAGLLAGEPGETMQVGCDSGSNGIGNYTTPYGFNGTIDQVRVYHKALSDADILAHFTDPASVPDTDPDQPLYFSFNAGTAADDSGNGNNGTILGAKVTTAGKIGKALDFFNVAGTGTFYWVREIPLHARAMAKAADAIFLAGPPDVDDQEYSFDHFDDRRVQARLRQQVLSFAGKLGGLMHVVSPATGDTLAEYRLSVPPVWDGMIAANGRIYMAMMDGTVVCYEPR
;
A
#
# COMPACT_ATOMS: atom_id res chain seq x y z
N VAL A 1 2.76 -23.98 16.67
CA VAL A 1 2.51 -25.19 15.85
C VAL A 1 3.20 -25.00 14.51
N GLU A 2 3.92 -26.01 14.03
CA GLU A 2 4.62 -25.95 12.73
C GLU A 2 4.01 -26.97 11.77
N ALA A 3 3.70 -26.54 10.55
CA ALA A 3 3.08 -27.38 9.52
C ALA A 3 4.14 -28.15 8.71
N THR A 4 3.85 -29.42 8.36
CA THR A 4 4.77 -30.27 7.58
C THR A 4 4.44 -30.32 6.07
N GLY A 5 3.61 -29.40 5.58
CA GLY A 5 3.25 -29.29 4.16
C GLY A 5 4.18 -28.38 3.36
N THR A 6 4.29 -28.60 2.05
CA THR A 6 5.04 -27.72 1.15
C THR A 6 4.14 -26.63 0.57
N VAL A 7 4.62 -25.39 0.60
CA VAL A 7 4.02 -24.26 -0.11
C VAL A 7 4.90 -24.01 -1.35
N PRO A 8 4.44 -24.38 -2.56
CA PRO A 8 5.25 -24.20 -3.77
C PRO A 8 5.47 -22.72 -4.09
N THR A 9 6.73 -22.34 -4.33
CA THR A 9 7.06 -21.00 -4.80
C THR A 9 6.51 -20.75 -6.21
N GLY A 10 5.93 -19.57 -6.44
CA GLY A 10 5.41 -19.17 -7.75
C GLY A 10 4.07 -19.81 -8.14
N ALA A 11 3.38 -20.47 -7.19
CA ALA A 11 2.04 -20.99 -7.38
C ALA A 11 1.12 -20.60 -6.21
N TRP A 12 -0.17 -20.46 -6.51
CA TRP A 12 -1.18 -20.18 -5.49
C TRP A 12 -1.27 -21.34 -4.49
N SER A 13 -1.29 -20.98 -3.20
CA SER A 13 -1.59 -21.91 -2.12
C SER A 13 -2.72 -21.37 -1.26
N HIS A 14 -3.60 -22.26 -0.79
CA HIS A 14 -4.65 -21.91 0.16
C HIS A 14 -4.17 -22.27 1.57
N LEU A 15 -4.12 -21.29 2.46
CA LEU A 15 -3.64 -21.44 3.83
C LEU A 15 -4.77 -21.11 4.81
N VAL A 16 -5.00 -21.97 5.79
CA VAL A 16 -6.02 -21.74 6.82
C VAL A 16 -5.48 -22.10 8.19
N GLY A 17 -5.66 -21.20 9.16
CA GLY A 17 -5.51 -21.48 10.58
C GLY A 17 -6.88 -21.55 11.24
N VAL A 18 -7.13 -22.59 12.04
CA VAL A 18 -8.36 -22.76 12.81
C VAL A 18 -8.00 -22.89 14.28
N LEU A 19 -8.54 -22.01 15.12
CA LEU A 19 -8.54 -22.15 16.58
C LEU A 19 -9.96 -22.54 17.02
N ALA A 20 -10.11 -23.78 17.50
CA ALA A 20 -11.39 -24.29 17.97
C ALA A 20 -11.66 -23.91 19.43
N ALA A 21 -12.93 -23.97 19.86
CA ALA A 21 -13.35 -23.62 21.21
C ALA A 21 -12.70 -24.48 22.31
N ASP A 22 -12.19 -25.67 21.96
CA ASP A 22 -11.45 -26.55 22.87
C ASP A 22 -9.94 -26.23 22.93
N GLY A 23 -9.51 -25.12 22.32
CA GLY A 23 -8.11 -24.69 22.28
C GLY A 23 -7.26 -25.41 21.24
N LYS A 24 -7.83 -26.30 20.41
CA LYS A 24 -7.07 -26.95 19.34
C LYS A 24 -6.83 -25.99 18.20
N ILE A 25 -5.56 -25.86 17.81
CA ILE A 25 -5.14 -25.19 16.59
C ILE A 25 -4.92 -26.23 15.51
N LYS A 26 -5.52 -26.02 14.34
CA LYS A 26 -5.20 -26.75 13.11
C LYS A 26 -4.70 -25.80 12.03
N ILE A 27 -3.68 -26.22 11.30
CA ILE A 27 -3.21 -25.54 10.09
C ILE A 27 -3.54 -26.42 8.89
N TYR A 28 -4.05 -25.82 7.83
CA TYR A 28 -4.35 -26.47 6.56
C TYR A 28 -3.53 -25.82 5.44
N VAL A 29 -3.02 -26.65 4.55
CA VAL A 29 -2.34 -26.23 3.31
C VAL A 29 -3.05 -26.90 2.16
N ASN A 30 -3.53 -26.12 1.21
CA ASN A 30 -4.22 -26.60 0.00
C ASN A 30 -5.39 -27.54 0.33
N GLY A 31 -6.22 -27.14 1.31
CA GLY A 31 -7.41 -27.89 1.73
C GLY A 31 -7.14 -29.11 2.61
N ALA A 32 -5.88 -29.53 2.78
CA ALA A 32 -5.51 -30.69 3.59
C ALA A 32 -4.97 -30.26 4.97
N PRO A 33 -5.28 -31.00 6.06
CA PRO A 33 -4.65 -30.76 7.36
C PRO A 33 -3.14 -30.95 7.29
N ALA A 34 -2.39 -29.95 7.74
CA ALA A 34 -0.92 -29.92 7.68
C ALA A 34 -0.25 -29.91 9.06
N ALA A 35 -0.95 -29.46 10.10
CA ALA A 35 -0.55 -29.66 11.50
C ALA A 35 -1.71 -29.47 12.47
N THR A 36 -1.53 -30.02 13.67
CA THR A 36 -2.44 -29.83 14.81
C THR A 36 -1.63 -29.63 16.09
N ALA A 37 -2.11 -28.77 16.97
CA ALA A 37 -1.59 -28.58 18.32
C ALA A 37 -2.71 -28.17 19.27
N VAL A 38 -2.40 -28.14 20.57
CA VAL A 38 -3.26 -27.53 21.58
C VAL A 38 -2.56 -26.26 22.05
N ASP A 39 -3.28 -25.14 22.02
CA ASP A 39 -2.83 -23.87 22.57
C ASP A 39 -3.32 -23.69 24.02
N ALA A 40 -2.73 -22.74 24.74
CA ALA A 40 -3.04 -22.46 26.13
C ALA A 40 -4.44 -21.86 26.37
N GLY A 41 -5.16 -21.46 25.31
CA GLY A 41 -6.54 -20.96 25.40
C GLY A 41 -6.93 -20.03 24.25
N LEU A 42 -8.10 -19.42 24.38
CA LEU A 42 -8.55 -18.34 23.49
C LEU A 42 -7.97 -16.99 23.92
N LEU A 43 -8.05 -15.99 23.04
CA LEU A 43 -7.68 -14.61 23.37
C LEU A 43 -8.52 -14.12 24.57
N ALA A 44 -7.84 -13.69 25.64
CA ALA A 44 -8.48 -13.27 26.89
C ALA A 44 -8.80 -11.77 26.96
N GLY A 45 -8.48 -11.01 25.92
CA GLY A 45 -8.69 -9.57 25.83
C GLY A 45 -8.40 -9.02 24.43
N GLU A 46 -8.61 -7.72 24.27
CA GLU A 46 -8.40 -7.03 22.99
C GLU A 46 -6.91 -7.05 22.59
N PRO A 47 -6.59 -7.37 21.32
CA PRO A 47 -5.23 -7.26 20.80
C PRO A 47 -4.70 -5.83 20.92
N GLY A 48 -3.44 -5.69 21.35
CA GLY A 48 -2.77 -4.39 21.47
C GLY A 48 -2.35 -3.77 20.15
N GLU A 49 -2.52 -4.49 19.04
CA GLU A 49 -2.12 -4.07 17.69
C GLU A 49 -3.23 -4.31 16.67
N THR A 50 -3.23 -3.49 15.63
CA THR A 50 -4.13 -3.65 14.48
C THR A 50 -3.74 -4.87 13.65
N MET A 51 -4.71 -5.48 12.97
CA MET A 51 -4.43 -6.54 12.00
C MET A 51 -3.60 -5.99 10.84
N GLN A 52 -2.54 -6.72 10.48
CA GLN A 52 -1.69 -6.45 9.33
C GLN A 52 -1.75 -7.64 8.36
N VAL A 53 -1.70 -7.36 7.07
CA VAL A 53 -1.64 -8.37 6.01
C VAL A 53 -0.36 -8.14 5.21
N GLY A 54 0.42 -9.20 5.00
CA GLY A 54 1.65 -9.15 4.21
C GLY A 54 2.85 -8.50 4.91
N CYS A 55 2.74 -8.12 6.18
CA CYS A 55 3.87 -7.71 7.01
C CYS A 55 3.57 -7.85 8.51
N ASP A 56 4.63 -7.84 9.30
CA ASP A 56 4.60 -7.45 10.70
C ASP A 56 5.65 -6.36 10.94
N SER A 57 5.18 -5.16 11.33
CA SER A 57 6.03 -4.00 11.64
C SER A 57 6.73 -4.08 13.00
N GLY A 58 6.43 -5.10 13.81
CA GLY A 58 7.09 -5.43 15.05
C GLY A 58 6.47 -4.76 16.27
N SER A 59 5.73 -5.54 17.05
CA SER A 59 5.77 -5.43 18.52
C SER A 59 6.59 -6.58 19.11
N ASN A 60 7.30 -6.29 20.21
CA ASN A 60 8.05 -7.28 20.99
C ASN A 60 7.14 -8.26 21.75
N GLY A 61 5.97 -8.65 21.21
CA GLY A 61 4.94 -9.38 21.96
C GLY A 61 4.19 -10.49 21.22
N ILE A 62 4.27 -10.61 19.89
CA ILE A 62 3.40 -11.52 19.11
C ILE A 62 4.12 -12.82 18.67
N GLY A 63 5.45 -12.88 18.78
CA GLY A 63 6.20 -14.14 18.64
C GLY A 63 7.71 -13.98 18.60
N ASN A 64 8.43 -15.11 18.55
CA ASN A 64 9.89 -15.15 18.46
C ASN A 64 10.33 -15.16 16.98
N TYR A 65 10.29 -14.01 16.30
CA TYR A 65 10.82 -13.83 14.95
C TYR A 65 11.55 -12.49 14.81
N THR A 66 12.48 -12.41 13.85
CA THR A 66 13.26 -11.20 13.59
C THR A 66 12.41 -10.19 12.83
N THR A 67 12.23 -9.00 13.40
CA THR A 67 11.51 -7.88 12.79
C THR A 67 12.44 -6.92 12.02
N PRO A 68 11.93 -6.22 11.01
CA PRO A 68 10.58 -6.32 10.45
C PRO A 68 10.42 -7.56 9.56
N TYR A 69 9.22 -8.14 9.56
CA TYR A 69 8.94 -9.37 8.82
C TYR A 69 7.98 -9.09 7.68
N GLY A 70 8.52 -8.77 6.50
CA GLY A 70 7.73 -8.52 5.29
C GLY A 70 7.44 -9.82 4.53
N PHE A 71 6.26 -9.90 3.91
CA PHE A 71 5.95 -10.92 2.92
C PHE A 71 6.42 -10.46 1.53
N ASN A 72 6.90 -11.40 0.73
CA ASN A 72 7.21 -11.19 -0.68
C ASN A 72 6.42 -12.17 -1.54
N GLY A 73 5.42 -11.66 -2.25
CA GLY A 73 4.51 -12.43 -3.05
C GLY A 73 3.10 -11.85 -3.07
N THR A 74 2.19 -12.56 -3.73
CA THR A 74 0.83 -12.10 -3.95
C THR A 74 -0.15 -12.75 -2.96
N ILE A 75 -1.04 -11.95 -2.36
CA ILE A 75 -2.11 -12.40 -1.47
C ILE A 75 -3.47 -12.04 -2.08
N ASP A 76 -4.42 -12.96 -1.98
CA ASP A 76 -5.79 -12.82 -2.46
C ASP A 76 -6.76 -13.52 -1.49
N GLN A 77 -8.02 -13.11 -1.48
CA GLN A 77 -9.13 -13.74 -0.76
C GLN A 77 -8.93 -13.86 0.76
N VAL A 78 -8.50 -12.79 1.43
CA VAL A 78 -8.27 -12.82 2.89
C VAL A 78 -9.60 -12.81 3.63
N ARG A 79 -9.87 -13.88 4.39
CA ARG A 79 -11.11 -14.04 5.15
C ARG A 79 -10.81 -14.34 6.62
N VAL A 80 -11.60 -13.78 7.53
CA VAL A 80 -11.57 -14.07 8.98
C VAL A 80 -12.95 -14.51 9.41
N TYR A 81 -13.03 -15.52 10.27
CA TYR A 81 -14.28 -16.05 10.81
C TYR A 81 -14.25 -16.08 12.35
N HIS A 82 -15.39 -15.79 12.97
CA HIS A 82 -15.66 -16.00 14.40
C HIS A 82 -16.13 -17.43 14.71
N LYS A 83 -16.00 -18.34 13.75
CA LYS A 83 -16.25 -19.78 13.91
C LYS A 83 -15.07 -20.60 13.40
N ALA A 84 -14.91 -21.78 14.00
CA ALA A 84 -14.03 -22.79 13.46
C ALA A 84 -14.69 -23.41 12.21
N LEU A 85 -14.11 -23.16 11.03
CA LEU A 85 -14.54 -23.82 9.79
C LEU A 85 -14.28 -25.33 9.88
N SER A 86 -15.17 -26.13 9.28
CA SER A 86 -14.98 -27.57 9.21
C SER A 86 -13.94 -27.95 8.14
N ASP A 87 -13.40 -29.17 8.24
CA ASP A 87 -12.49 -29.71 7.22
C ASP A 87 -13.14 -29.71 5.82
N ALA A 88 -14.47 -29.89 5.74
CA ALA A 88 -15.22 -29.85 4.49
C ALA A 88 -15.36 -28.44 3.92
N ASP A 89 -15.63 -27.44 4.77
CA ASP A 89 -15.71 -26.03 4.34
C ASP A 89 -14.35 -25.57 3.81
N ILE A 90 -13.27 -25.90 4.52
CA ILE A 90 -11.89 -25.56 4.13
C ILE A 90 -11.51 -26.22 2.80
N LEU A 91 -11.91 -27.47 2.59
CA LEU A 91 -11.70 -28.15 1.32
C LEU A 91 -12.50 -27.48 0.20
N ALA A 92 -13.76 -27.10 0.45
CA ALA A 92 -14.60 -26.40 -0.52
C ALA A 92 -13.98 -25.06 -0.93
N HIS A 93 -13.51 -24.26 0.04
CA HIS A 93 -12.79 -23.01 -0.21
C HIS A 93 -11.54 -23.22 -1.07
N PHE A 94 -10.82 -24.32 -0.88
CA PHE A 94 -9.66 -24.64 -1.71
C PHE A 94 -10.05 -25.06 -3.13
N THR A 95 -11.04 -25.93 -3.28
CA THR A 95 -11.37 -26.56 -4.57
C THR A 95 -12.16 -25.63 -5.48
N ASP A 96 -13.03 -24.80 -4.91
CA ASP A 96 -13.90 -23.90 -5.64
C ASP A 96 -14.09 -22.57 -4.89
N PRO A 97 -13.03 -21.76 -4.78
CA PRO A 97 -13.07 -20.51 -4.00
C PRO A 97 -14.10 -19.51 -4.54
N ALA A 98 -14.49 -19.61 -5.81
CA ALA A 98 -15.46 -18.70 -6.43
C ALA A 98 -16.91 -19.00 -6.03
N SER A 99 -17.21 -20.18 -5.48
CA SER A 99 -18.54 -20.50 -4.96
C SER A 99 -18.72 -20.21 -3.47
N VAL A 100 -17.63 -19.83 -2.78
CA VAL A 100 -17.69 -19.39 -1.39
C VAL A 100 -18.43 -18.05 -1.32
N PRO A 101 -19.54 -17.95 -0.57
CA PRO A 101 -20.27 -16.69 -0.44
C PRO A 101 -19.36 -15.57 0.10
N ASP A 102 -19.46 -14.38 -0.48
CA ASP A 102 -18.70 -13.21 -0.02
C ASP A 102 -19.10 -12.76 1.39
N THR A 103 -20.32 -13.12 1.82
CA THR A 103 -20.86 -12.76 3.14
C THR A 103 -21.28 -14.01 3.91
N ASP A 104 -20.96 -14.03 5.21
CA ASP A 104 -21.38 -15.03 6.18
C ASP A 104 -21.56 -14.29 7.53
N PRO A 105 -22.64 -14.57 8.30
CA PRO A 105 -22.86 -13.93 9.60
C PRO A 105 -21.69 -14.02 10.59
N ASP A 106 -20.87 -15.07 10.47
CA ASP A 106 -19.70 -15.30 11.30
C ASP A 106 -18.40 -14.80 10.65
N GLN A 107 -18.45 -14.08 9.52
CA GLN A 107 -17.28 -13.56 8.81
C GLN A 107 -17.15 -12.05 9.02
N PRO A 108 -16.44 -11.60 10.07
CA PRO A 108 -16.25 -10.17 10.34
C PRO A 108 -15.40 -9.44 9.29
N LEU A 109 -14.63 -10.16 8.47
CA LEU A 109 -13.70 -9.56 7.53
C LEU A 109 -13.57 -10.39 6.27
N TYR A 110 -13.66 -9.72 5.13
CA TYR A 110 -13.26 -10.29 3.85
C TYR A 110 -12.67 -9.22 2.95
N PHE A 111 -11.43 -9.44 2.52
CA PHE A 111 -10.78 -8.64 1.50
C PHE A 111 -10.64 -9.46 0.22
N SER A 112 -11.50 -9.18 -0.76
CA SER A 112 -11.39 -9.81 -2.09
C SER A 112 -10.32 -9.17 -2.95
N PHE A 113 -9.97 -7.90 -2.69
CA PHE A 113 -9.09 -7.05 -3.50
C PHE A 113 -9.53 -6.84 -4.96
N ASN A 114 -10.70 -7.34 -5.37
CA ASN A 114 -11.19 -7.26 -6.75
C ASN A 114 -11.38 -5.82 -7.24
N ALA A 115 -11.75 -4.92 -6.33
CA ALA A 115 -11.86 -3.48 -6.60
C ALA A 115 -10.51 -2.77 -6.71
N GLY A 116 -9.38 -3.46 -6.48
CA GLY A 116 -8.06 -2.84 -6.36
C GLY A 116 -7.89 -2.00 -5.09
N THR A 117 -8.70 -2.26 -4.07
CA THR A 117 -8.66 -1.58 -2.77
C THR A 117 -8.70 -2.62 -1.65
N ALA A 118 -8.36 -2.22 -0.42
CA ALA A 118 -8.54 -3.04 0.78
C ALA A 118 -9.91 -2.77 1.43
N ALA A 119 -10.97 -2.65 0.63
CA ALA A 119 -12.33 -2.53 1.16
C ALA A 119 -12.79 -3.86 1.78
N ASP A 120 -13.54 -3.78 2.88
CA ASP A 120 -14.15 -4.94 3.52
C ASP A 120 -15.42 -5.36 2.79
N ASP A 121 -15.31 -6.40 1.99
CA ASP A 121 -16.36 -6.99 1.19
C ASP A 121 -17.33 -7.86 2.02
N SER A 122 -17.04 -8.09 3.31
CA SER A 122 -17.98 -8.78 4.21
C SER A 122 -19.19 -7.92 4.58
N GLY A 123 -19.10 -6.60 4.38
CA GLY A 123 -20.14 -5.63 4.73
C GLY A 123 -20.10 -5.15 6.19
N ASN A 124 -19.07 -5.49 6.96
CA ASN A 124 -18.93 -5.11 8.37
C ASN A 124 -18.17 -3.78 8.58
N GLY A 125 -17.63 -3.19 7.50
CA GLY A 125 -16.99 -1.87 7.53
C GLY A 125 -15.57 -1.88 8.08
N ASN A 126 -14.93 -3.05 8.19
CA ASN A 126 -13.56 -3.21 8.66
C ASN A 126 -12.53 -2.93 7.54
N ASN A 127 -12.67 -1.78 6.87
CA ASN A 127 -11.86 -1.41 5.72
C ASN A 127 -10.38 -1.27 6.10
N GLY A 128 -9.50 -1.83 5.27
CA GLY A 128 -8.06 -1.70 5.37
C GLY A 128 -7.50 -0.51 4.57
N THR A 129 -6.19 -0.31 4.69
CA THR A 129 -5.42 0.64 3.87
C THR A 129 -4.25 -0.12 3.23
N ILE A 130 -4.06 0.05 1.92
CA ILE A 130 -2.95 -0.59 1.19
C ILE A 130 -1.69 0.26 1.41
N LEU A 131 -0.63 -0.34 1.97
CA LEU A 131 0.67 0.29 2.17
C LEU A 131 1.76 -0.49 1.45
N GLY A 132 2.31 0.09 0.38
CA GLY A 132 3.45 -0.45 -0.38
C GLY A 132 3.18 -1.71 -1.21
N ALA A 133 2.03 -2.37 -1.06
CA ALA A 133 1.59 -3.42 -1.98
C ALA A 133 1.03 -2.80 -3.26
N LYS A 134 1.17 -3.52 -4.38
CA LYS A 134 0.61 -3.12 -5.69
C LYS A 134 -0.62 -3.96 -6.02
N VAL A 135 -1.60 -3.35 -6.66
CA VAL A 135 -2.74 -4.08 -7.21
C VAL A 135 -2.29 -4.85 -8.45
N THR A 136 -2.59 -6.15 -8.52
CA THR A 136 -2.30 -6.95 -9.70
C THR A 136 -3.38 -6.79 -10.77
N THR A 137 -3.04 -7.11 -12.01
CA THR A 137 -4.01 -7.24 -13.11
C THR A 137 -4.79 -8.55 -13.05
N ALA A 138 -4.25 -9.57 -12.36
CA ALA A 138 -4.88 -10.86 -12.14
C ALA A 138 -4.51 -11.45 -10.76
N GLY A 139 -5.51 -11.95 -10.04
CA GLY A 139 -5.40 -12.68 -8.78
C GLY A 139 -5.70 -14.18 -8.96
N LYS A 140 -5.89 -14.88 -7.84
CA LYS A 140 -6.51 -16.21 -7.83
C LYS A 140 -7.97 -16.10 -8.27
N ILE A 141 -8.65 -15.05 -7.82
CA ILE A 141 -9.96 -14.58 -8.27
C ILE A 141 -9.82 -13.10 -8.58
N GLY A 142 -10.25 -12.66 -9.77
CA GLY A 142 -10.22 -11.25 -10.15
C GLY A 142 -8.84 -10.60 -10.01
N LYS A 143 -8.65 -9.75 -8.98
CA LYS A 143 -7.37 -9.05 -8.70
C LYS A 143 -6.85 -9.42 -7.31
N ALA A 144 -5.56 -9.17 -7.08
CA ALA A 144 -4.90 -9.43 -5.82
C ALA A 144 -3.96 -8.28 -5.43
N LEU A 145 -3.31 -8.40 -4.27
CA LEU A 145 -2.24 -7.49 -3.85
C LEU A 145 -0.88 -8.18 -3.88
N ASP A 146 0.09 -7.54 -4.52
CA ASP A 146 1.48 -7.98 -4.63
C ASP A 146 2.37 -7.22 -3.64
N PHE A 147 3.00 -7.95 -2.72
CA PHE A 147 3.79 -7.42 -1.62
C PHE A 147 5.28 -7.61 -1.90
N PHE A 148 6.09 -6.58 -1.63
CA PHE A 148 7.53 -6.56 -1.93
C PHE A 148 8.39 -6.35 -0.67
N ASN A 149 8.34 -7.25 0.32
CA ASN A 149 9.07 -7.08 1.59
C ASN A 149 8.82 -5.71 2.25
N VAL A 150 7.57 -5.24 2.22
CA VAL A 150 7.22 -3.92 2.73
C VAL A 150 7.24 -3.97 4.25
N ALA A 151 8.32 -3.47 4.84
CA ALA A 151 8.43 -3.13 6.24
C ALA A 151 8.23 -1.61 6.38
N GLY A 152 6.99 -1.15 6.49
CA GLY A 152 6.69 0.27 6.71
C GLY A 152 6.47 0.57 8.19
N THR A 153 7.37 1.30 8.84
CA THR A 153 7.25 1.75 10.25
C THR A 153 6.72 3.19 10.40
N GLY A 154 5.94 3.68 9.44
CA GLY A 154 5.39 5.04 9.48
C GLY A 154 3.88 5.05 9.72
N THR A 155 3.39 5.94 10.59
CA THR A 155 1.99 6.36 10.56
C THR A 155 1.71 6.98 9.20
N PHE A 156 0.88 6.31 8.40
CA PHE A 156 0.45 6.82 7.11
C PHE A 156 -0.65 7.86 7.31
N TYR A 157 -0.43 9.07 6.82
CA TYR A 157 -1.41 10.16 6.93
C TYR A 157 -2.28 10.24 5.66
N TRP A 158 -1.69 10.16 4.46
CA TRP A 158 -2.39 10.31 3.18
C TRP A 158 -1.47 10.00 1.97
N VAL A 159 -2.08 9.80 0.79
CA VAL A 159 -1.42 9.84 -0.52
C VAL A 159 -2.20 10.77 -1.45
N ARG A 160 -1.47 11.54 -2.27
CA ARG A 160 -2.02 12.42 -3.29
C ARG A 160 -1.10 12.42 -4.51
N GLU A 161 -1.69 12.41 -5.69
CA GLU A 161 -0.98 12.79 -6.91
C GLU A 161 -0.67 14.28 -6.86
N ILE A 162 0.52 14.64 -7.32
CA ILE A 162 0.99 16.02 -7.36
C ILE A 162 1.24 16.42 -8.82
N PRO A 163 0.95 17.67 -9.21
CA PRO A 163 1.04 18.12 -10.61
C PRO A 163 2.48 18.41 -11.07
N LEU A 164 3.49 17.81 -10.43
CA LEU A 164 4.90 18.06 -10.70
C LEU A 164 5.76 16.84 -10.38
N HIS A 165 6.94 16.76 -11.02
CA HIS A 165 7.99 15.85 -10.58
C HIS A 165 8.84 16.53 -9.53
N ALA A 166 8.72 16.14 -8.26
CA ALA A 166 9.44 16.77 -7.16
C ALA A 166 10.96 16.66 -7.36
N ARG A 167 11.64 17.80 -7.38
CA ARG A 167 13.12 17.91 -7.44
C ARG A 167 13.72 18.45 -6.16
N ALA A 168 12.97 19.30 -5.46
CA ALA A 168 13.33 19.82 -4.17
C ALA A 168 12.09 19.82 -3.26
N MET A 169 12.29 19.50 -1.99
CA MET A 169 11.22 19.42 -1.01
C MET A 169 11.71 19.96 0.33
N ALA A 170 10.86 20.68 1.05
CA ALA A 170 11.14 21.10 2.42
C ALA A 170 9.87 20.98 3.26
N LYS A 171 10.01 20.45 4.48
CA LYS A 171 8.93 20.42 5.47
C LYS A 171 9.07 21.60 6.43
N ALA A 172 8.00 22.37 6.58
CA ALA A 172 7.80 23.34 7.65
C ALA A 172 6.89 22.76 8.74
N ALA A 173 6.45 23.59 9.70
CA ALA A 173 5.59 23.15 10.78
C ALA A 173 4.26 22.57 10.26
N ASP A 174 3.56 23.35 9.43
CA ASP A 174 2.19 23.14 8.96
C ASP A 174 2.07 23.00 7.43
N ALA A 175 3.20 22.93 6.72
CA ALA A 175 3.25 22.82 5.27
C ALA A 175 4.41 21.92 4.80
N ILE A 176 4.17 21.16 3.74
CA ILE A 176 5.22 20.53 2.92
C ILE A 176 5.28 21.29 1.60
N PHE A 177 6.46 21.78 1.25
CA PHE A 177 6.73 22.46 -0.02
C PHE A 177 7.39 21.47 -0.96
N LEU A 178 6.81 21.28 -2.14
CA LEU A 178 7.38 20.50 -3.23
C LEU A 178 7.60 21.42 -4.42
N ALA A 179 8.76 21.36 -5.06
CA ALA A 179 8.97 22.10 -6.30
C ALA A 179 9.71 21.29 -7.35
N GLY A 180 9.37 21.55 -8.61
CA GLY A 180 9.90 20.81 -9.73
C GLY A 180 9.29 21.21 -11.07
N PRO A 181 9.70 20.57 -12.16
CA PRO A 181 9.05 20.72 -13.46
C PRO A 181 7.61 20.18 -13.40
N PRO A 182 6.66 20.83 -14.08
CA PRO A 182 5.30 20.34 -14.22
C PRO A 182 5.25 18.91 -14.77
N ASP A 183 4.34 18.10 -14.23
CA ASP A 183 4.00 16.80 -14.79
C ASP A 183 2.93 17.00 -15.86
N VAL A 184 3.24 16.65 -17.10
CA VAL A 184 2.38 16.87 -18.27
C VAL A 184 2.02 15.56 -18.97
N ASP A 185 2.44 14.41 -18.42
CA ASP A 185 2.18 13.10 -19.00
C ASP A 185 1.70 12.09 -17.95
N ASP A 186 0.64 11.37 -18.31
CA ASP A 186 0.21 10.18 -17.57
C ASP A 186 1.09 9.00 -18.00
N GLN A 187 2.04 8.64 -17.13
CA GLN A 187 3.04 7.61 -17.42
C GLN A 187 2.43 6.21 -17.54
N GLU A 188 1.34 5.92 -16.83
CA GLU A 188 0.67 4.62 -16.88
C GLU A 188 -0.01 4.45 -18.23
N TYR A 189 -0.74 5.46 -18.69
CA TYR A 189 -1.33 5.47 -20.04
C TYR A 189 -0.25 5.42 -21.14
N SER A 190 0.81 6.20 -20.99
CA SER A 190 1.88 6.31 -21.99
C SER A 190 2.73 5.04 -22.13
N PHE A 191 2.85 4.23 -21.08
CA PHE A 191 3.56 2.95 -21.14
C PHE A 191 2.88 1.96 -22.09
N ASP A 192 1.55 1.86 -22.03
CA ASP A 192 0.76 0.95 -22.87
C ASP A 192 0.49 1.49 -24.28
N HIS A 193 0.63 2.81 -24.48
CA HIS A 193 0.31 3.49 -25.74
C HIS A 193 1.52 4.21 -26.33
N PHE A 194 2.72 3.70 -26.12
CA PHE A 194 3.96 4.37 -26.49
C PHE A 194 3.99 4.83 -27.96
N ASP A 195 3.48 4.03 -28.89
CA ASP A 195 3.47 4.37 -30.33
C ASP A 195 2.41 5.42 -30.73
N ASP A 196 1.50 5.80 -29.83
CA ASP A 196 0.50 6.83 -30.10
C ASP A 196 1.17 8.20 -30.32
N ARG A 197 0.83 8.88 -31.41
CA ARG A 197 1.39 10.18 -31.78
C ARG A 197 1.17 11.25 -30.70
N ARG A 198 0.04 11.20 -29.99
CA ARG A 198 -0.30 12.12 -28.88
C ARG A 198 0.53 11.83 -27.65
N VAL A 199 0.75 10.55 -27.32
CA VAL A 199 1.69 10.12 -26.26
C VAL A 199 3.10 10.62 -26.58
N GLN A 200 3.58 10.37 -27.79
CA GLN A 200 4.89 10.87 -28.24
C GLN A 200 5.00 12.41 -28.20
N ALA A 201 3.90 13.14 -28.42
CA ALA A 201 3.88 14.59 -28.29
C ALA A 201 3.99 15.03 -26.81
N ARG A 202 3.25 14.38 -25.90
CA ARG A 202 3.34 14.65 -24.45
C ARG A 202 4.71 14.29 -23.88
N LEU A 203 5.28 13.14 -24.24
CA LEU A 203 6.64 12.77 -23.84
C LEU A 203 7.68 13.81 -24.27
N ARG A 204 7.54 14.39 -25.47
CA ARG A 204 8.41 15.52 -25.89
C ARG A 204 8.18 16.77 -25.06
N GLN A 205 6.94 17.09 -24.69
CA GLN A 205 6.65 18.19 -23.78
C GLN A 205 7.21 17.94 -22.38
N GLN A 206 7.16 16.70 -21.89
CA GLN A 206 7.73 16.29 -20.62
C GLN A 206 9.26 16.50 -20.60
N VAL A 207 9.96 16.17 -21.70
CA VAL A 207 11.40 16.47 -21.85
C VAL A 207 11.67 17.99 -21.77
N LEU A 208 10.83 18.82 -22.41
CA LEU A 208 10.93 20.27 -22.31
C LEU A 208 10.67 20.77 -20.88
N SER A 209 9.71 20.15 -20.18
CA SER A 209 9.43 20.40 -18.77
C SER A 209 10.67 20.16 -17.91
N PHE A 210 11.31 18.99 -18.04
CA PHE A 210 12.53 18.64 -17.31
C PHE A 210 13.71 19.58 -17.60
N ALA A 211 13.83 20.07 -18.84
CA ALA A 211 14.82 21.06 -19.24
C ALA A 211 14.49 22.49 -18.75
N GLY A 212 13.40 22.66 -17.99
CA GLY A 212 12.94 23.95 -17.45
C GLY A 212 12.31 24.88 -18.49
N LYS A 213 12.04 24.39 -19.71
CA LYS A 213 11.47 25.20 -20.79
C LYS A 213 9.99 25.53 -20.60
N LEU A 214 9.31 24.81 -19.70
CA LEU A 214 7.92 25.07 -19.32
C LEU A 214 7.81 25.82 -17.97
N GLY A 215 8.93 26.32 -17.45
CA GLY A 215 9.00 26.87 -16.11
C GLY A 215 9.01 25.78 -15.03
N GLY A 216 8.76 26.18 -13.79
CA GLY A 216 8.60 25.27 -12.67
C GLY A 216 7.26 25.48 -11.95
N LEU A 217 6.95 24.56 -11.05
CA LEU A 217 5.82 24.66 -10.14
C LEU A 217 6.33 24.46 -8.71
N MET A 218 5.79 25.23 -7.76
CA MET A 218 5.87 24.93 -6.34
C MET A 218 4.45 24.62 -5.85
N HIS A 219 4.27 23.42 -5.31
CA HIS A 219 3.03 22.90 -4.76
C HIS A 219 3.19 22.78 -3.24
N VAL A 220 2.27 23.37 -2.49
CA VAL A 220 2.30 23.40 -1.02
C VAL A 220 1.15 22.57 -0.50
N VAL A 221 1.42 21.61 0.38
CA VAL A 221 0.41 20.68 0.90
C VAL A 221 0.42 20.61 2.42
N SER A 222 -0.74 20.30 3.00
CA SER A 222 -0.91 20.04 4.42
C SER A 222 -0.18 18.75 4.80
N PRO A 223 0.75 18.75 5.78
CA PRO A 223 1.35 17.53 6.31
C PRO A 223 0.31 16.60 6.95
N ALA A 224 -0.82 17.14 7.44
CA ALA A 224 -1.83 16.38 8.14
C ALA A 224 -2.84 15.69 7.20
N THR A 225 -3.22 16.35 6.10
CA THR A 225 -4.30 15.88 5.21
C THR A 225 -3.88 15.64 3.76
N GLY A 226 -2.74 16.18 3.35
CA GLY A 226 -2.26 16.13 1.97
C GLY A 226 -2.97 17.11 1.03
N ASP A 227 -3.93 17.87 1.54
CA ASP A 227 -4.66 18.83 0.73
C ASP A 227 -3.75 19.97 0.27
N THR A 228 -3.95 20.42 -0.95
CA THR A 228 -3.24 21.56 -1.52
C THR A 228 -3.61 22.83 -0.75
N LEU A 229 -2.59 23.45 -0.16
CA LEU A 229 -2.69 24.74 0.53
C LEU A 229 -2.45 25.90 -0.44
N ALA A 230 -1.51 25.74 -1.38
CA ALA A 230 -1.19 26.77 -2.36
C ALA A 230 -0.39 26.20 -3.55
N GLU A 231 -0.43 26.93 -4.66
CA GLU A 231 0.39 26.66 -5.84
C GLU A 231 1.02 27.95 -6.38
N TYR A 232 2.27 27.86 -6.80
CA TYR A 232 3.03 28.98 -7.34
C TYR A 232 3.77 28.56 -8.60
N ARG A 233 3.62 29.35 -9.67
CA ARG A 233 4.45 29.20 -10.87
C ARG A 233 5.84 29.77 -10.62
N LEU A 234 6.85 29.05 -11.08
CA LEU A 234 8.26 29.42 -11.02
C LEU A 234 8.75 29.72 -12.43
N SER A 235 9.72 30.63 -12.56
CA SER A 235 10.36 30.96 -13.84
C SER A 235 11.08 29.75 -14.45
N VAL A 236 11.73 28.95 -13.60
CA VAL A 236 12.38 27.68 -13.91
C VAL A 236 12.21 26.72 -12.73
N PRO A 237 12.45 25.41 -12.88
CA PRO A 237 12.49 24.47 -11.76
C PRO A 237 13.67 24.74 -10.81
N PRO A 238 13.60 24.26 -9.56
CA PRO A 238 14.77 24.23 -8.68
C PRO A 238 15.82 23.23 -9.17
N VAL A 239 17.05 23.42 -8.69
CA VAL A 239 18.07 22.36 -8.74
C VAL A 239 17.67 21.19 -7.83
N TRP A 240 18.31 20.04 -8.02
CA TRP A 240 18.06 18.87 -7.16
C TRP A 240 18.43 19.18 -5.71
N ASP A 241 17.53 18.87 -4.79
CA ASP A 241 17.71 19.09 -3.34
C ASP A 241 18.03 20.55 -2.98
N GLY A 242 17.58 21.49 -3.81
CA GLY A 242 17.95 22.92 -3.73
C GLY A 242 17.04 23.78 -2.86
N MET A 243 16.28 23.22 -1.92
CA MET A 243 15.27 23.96 -1.13
C MET A 243 15.51 23.83 0.37
N ILE A 244 15.35 24.92 1.11
CA ILE A 244 15.39 24.92 2.57
C ILE A 244 14.34 25.87 3.17
N ALA A 245 13.73 25.45 4.27
CA ALA A 245 12.90 26.30 5.12
C ALA A 245 13.75 26.85 6.28
N ALA A 246 13.85 28.19 6.39
CA ALA A 246 14.62 28.83 7.45
C ALA A 246 14.02 30.20 7.80
N ASN A 247 14.02 30.57 9.09
CA ASN A 247 13.56 31.88 9.56
C ASN A 247 12.18 32.31 9.01
N GLY A 248 11.25 31.35 8.95
CA GLY A 248 9.89 31.58 8.44
C GLY A 248 9.81 31.82 6.93
N ARG A 249 10.84 31.46 6.17
CA ARG A 249 10.92 31.66 4.71
C ARG A 249 11.33 30.37 3.99
N ILE A 250 11.03 30.29 2.70
CA ILE A 250 11.53 29.25 1.81
C ILE A 250 12.60 29.85 0.91
N TYR A 251 13.79 29.26 0.94
CA TYR A 251 14.89 29.60 0.03
C TYR A 251 15.05 28.48 -0.98
N MET A 252 15.28 28.85 -2.25
CA MET A 252 15.35 27.89 -3.33
C MET A 252 16.43 28.27 -4.36
N ALA A 253 17.34 27.36 -4.64
CA ALA A 253 18.32 27.48 -5.71
C ALA A 253 17.71 26.97 -7.03
N MET A 254 17.77 27.81 -8.06
CA MET A 254 17.06 27.64 -9.31
C MET A 254 17.98 27.15 -10.42
N MET A 255 17.44 26.45 -11.43
CA MET A 255 18.23 25.93 -12.56
C MET A 255 18.91 27.02 -13.40
N ASP A 256 18.45 28.26 -13.34
CA ASP A 256 19.04 29.42 -14.03
C ASP A 256 20.18 30.08 -13.23
N GLY A 257 20.56 29.49 -12.08
CA GLY A 257 21.63 29.97 -11.21
C GLY A 257 21.18 31.03 -10.21
N THR A 258 19.89 31.41 -10.19
CA THR A 258 19.36 32.34 -9.20
C THR A 258 19.03 31.65 -7.87
N VAL A 259 18.97 32.43 -6.79
CA VAL A 259 18.41 32.01 -5.50
C VAL A 259 17.22 32.89 -5.21
N VAL A 260 16.07 32.27 -4.95
CA VAL A 260 14.81 32.97 -4.65
C VAL A 260 14.41 32.74 -3.20
N CYS A 261 13.70 33.72 -2.63
CA CYS A 261 13.16 33.66 -1.27
C CYS A 261 11.65 33.92 -1.32
N TYR A 262 10.86 33.02 -0.75
CA TYR A 262 9.42 33.17 -0.60
C TYR A 262 9.08 33.44 0.87
N GLU A 263 8.27 34.46 1.08
CA GLU A 263 7.75 34.85 2.39
C GLU A 263 6.30 34.36 2.56
N PRO A 264 5.87 34.00 3.78
CA PRO A 264 4.46 33.72 4.06
C PRO A 264 3.63 34.96 3.75
N ARG A 265 2.48 34.78 3.09
CA ARG A 265 1.49 35.85 2.91
C ARG A 265 0.53 35.90 4.09
#